data_AF-A0A932YUM7-F1
#
_entry.id   AF-A0A932YUM7-F1
#
_cell.length_a   1.000
_cell.length_b   1.000
_cell.length_c   1.000
_cell.angle_alpha   90.00
_cell.angle_beta   90.00
_cell.angle_gamma   90.00
#
_symmetry.space_group_name_H-M   'P 1'
#
loop_
_entity.id
_entity.type
_entity.pdbx_description
1 polymer ?
#
loop_
_entity_poly.entity_id
_entity_poly.type
_entity_poly.pdbx_seq_one_letter_code
_entity_poly.pdbx_strand_id
1 'polypeptide(L)' 'MEYKELQSKPAKELEKLLREKRKALRLFRFGSAGSRTKNVKEGRSLRRDIARILTKVGANKIAS' A
#
# COMPACT_ATOMS: atom_id res chain seq x y z
N MET A 1 -5.72 -0.07 6.24
CA MET A 1 -5.58 -1.53 6.39
C MET A 1 -4.97 -1.85 7.75
N GLU A 2 -5.45 -2.87 8.46
CA GLU A 2 -4.85 -3.27 9.75
C GLU A 2 -3.60 -4.14 9.52
N TYR A 3 -2.63 -4.04 10.43
CA TYR A 3 -1.38 -4.81 10.30
C TYR A 3 -1.58 -6.30 10.58
N LYS A 4 -2.55 -6.66 11.45
CA LYS A 4 -2.90 -8.05 11.77
C LYS A 4 -3.38 -8.82 10.52
N GLU A 5 -4.14 -8.18 9.65
CA GLU A 5 -4.62 -8.75 8.38
C GLU A 5 -3.49 -9.06 7.40
N LEU A 6 -2.34 -8.41 7.52
CA LEU A 6 -1.16 -8.67 6.69
C LEU A 6 -0.34 -9.85 7.21
N GLN A 7 -0.51 -10.24 8.48
CA GLN A 7 0.22 -11.35 9.08
C GLN A 7 -0.26 -12.71 8.59
N SER A 8 -1.56 -12.85 8.32
CA SER A 8 -2.17 -14.11 7.85
C SER A 8 -2.05 -14.34 6.34
N LYS A 9 -1.64 -13.32 5.56
CA LYS A 9 -1.60 -13.42 4.10
C LYS A 9 -0.31 -14.07 3.58
N PRO A 10 -0.41 -14.92 2.54
CA PRO A 10 0.76 -15.50 1.89
C PRO A 10 1.56 -14.43 1.12
N ALA A 11 2.85 -14.68 0.92
CA ALA A 11 3.76 -13.74 0.26
C ALA A 11 3.26 -13.27 -1.13
N LYS A 12 2.70 -14.18 -1.93
CA LYS A 12 2.14 -13.87 -3.25
C LYS A 12 0.97 -12.86 -3.18
N GLU A 13 0.12 -12.97 -2.16
CA GLU A 13 -0.98 -12.02 -1.97
C GLU A 13 -0.49 -10.66 -1.50
N LEU A 14 0.53 -10.62 -0.64
CA LEU A 14 1.17 -9.38 -0.21
C LEU A 14 1.77 -8.62 -1.40
N GLU A 15 2.41 -9.31 -2.33
CA GLU A 15 2.93 -8.72 -3.56
C GLU A 15 1.82 -8.19 -4.48
N LYS A 16 0.72 -8.94 -4.62
CA LYS A 16 -0.45 -8.49 -5.41
C LYS A 16 -1.05 -7.22 -4.81
N LEU A 17 -1.28 -7.21 -3.50
CA LEU A 17 -1.77 -6.03 -2.76
C LEU A 17 -0.83 -4.84 -2.89
N LEU A 18 0.49 -5.07 -2.83
CA LEU A 18 1.49 -4.02 -3.01
C LEU A 18 1.36 -3.37 -4.40
N ARG A 19 1.21 -4.17 -5.46
CA ARG A 19 1.03 -3.67 -6.84
C ARG A 19 -0.25 -2.85 -6.98
N GLU A 20 -1.36 -3.35 -6.43
CA GLU A 20 -2.65 -2.65 -6.46
C GLU A 20 -2.59 -1.30 -5.74
N LYS A 21 -2.02 -1.27 -4.53
CA LYS A 21 -1.88 -0.02 -3.75
C LYS A 21 -0.94 0.99 -4.40
N ARG A 22 0.15 0.53 -5.04
CA ARG A 22 1.03 1.39 -5.84
C ARG A 22 0.31 1.96 -7.06
N LYS A 23 -0.51 1.15 -7.75
CA LYS A 23 -1.34 1.61 -8.88
C LYS A 23 -2.35 2.67 -8.43
N ALA A 24 -3.03 2.45 -7.31
CA ALA A 24 -3.95 3.41 -6.72
C ALA A 24 -3.25 4.73 -6.36
N LEU A 25 -2.05 4.68 -5.77
CA LEU A 25 -1.26 5.88 -5.47
C LEU A 25 -0.85 6.63 -6.74
N ARG A 26 -0.50 5.90 -7.81
CA ARG A 26 -0.18 6.50 -9.12
C ARG A 26 -1.40 7.22 -9.70
N LEU A 27 -2.56 6.56 -9.74
CA LEU A 27 -3.81 7.15 -10.20
C LEU A 27 -4.19 8.38 -9.37
N PHE A 28 -4.07 8.32 -8.05
CA PHE A 28 -4.30 9.45 -7.16
C PHE A 28 -3.38 10.64 -7.48
N ARG A 29 -2.08 10.39 -7.75
CA ARG A 29 -1.13 11.44 -8.15
C ARG A 29 -1.50 12.09 -9.49
N PHE A 30 -1.89 11.29 -10.48
CA PHE A 30 -2.32 11.83 -11.78
C PHE A 30 -3.64 12.59 -11.68
N GLY A 31 -4.64 12.06 -10.97
CA GLY A 31 -5.91 12.75 -10.75
C GLY A 31 -5.76 14.05 -9.97
N SER A 32 -4.78 14.12 -9.06
CA SER A 32 -4.48 15.34 -8.30
C SER A 32 -3.67 16.39 -9.06
N ALA A 33 -3.06 16.04 -10.20
CA ALA A 33 -2.28 17.00 -10.99
C ALA A 33 -3.18 17.93 -11.82
N GLY A 34 -4.40 17.50 -12.16
CA GLY A 34 -5.35 18.28 -12.97
C GLY A 34 -6.38 19.10 -12.18
N SER A 35 -6.58 18.81 -10.89
CA SER A 35 -7.53 19.57 -10.05
C SER A 35 -7.24 19.39 -8.55
N ARG A 36 -7.73 20.33 -7.72
CA ARG A 36 -7.62 20.24 -6.25
C ARG A 36 -8.39 19.00 -5.76
N THR A 37 -7.67 17.95 -5.38
CA THR A 37 -8.26 16.72 -4.84
C THR A 37 -8.97 17.01 -3.51
N LYS A 38 -10.29 16.81 -3.47
CA LYS A 38 -11.08 16.94 -2.23
C LYS A 38 -10.59 15.99 -1.12
N ASN A 39 -10.04 14.83 -1.48
CA ASN A 39 -9.67 13.78 -0.53
C ASN A 39 -8.15 13.58 -0.36
N VAL A 40 -7.44 14.63 0.04
CA VAL A 40 -6.00 14.61 0.34
C VAL A 40 -5.58 13.54 1.36
N LYS A 41 -6.49 13.11 2.25
CA LYS A 41 -6.24 12.04 3.22
C LYS A 41 -5.99 10.68 2.57
N GLU A 42 -6.57 10.42 1.40
CA GLU A 42 -6.47 9.15 0.69
C GLU A 42 -5.03 8.84 0.29
N GLY A 43 -4.30 9.82 -0.26
CA GLY A 43 -2.89 9.65 -0.61
C GLY A 43 -2.01 9.28 0.59
N ARG A 44 -2.28 9.87 1.78
CA ARG A 44 -1.57 9.52 3.02
C ARG A 44 -1.90 8.09 3.47
N SER A 45 -3.16 7.69 3.39
CA SER A 45 -3.59 6.32 3.72
C SER A 45 -2.96 5.28 2.80
N LEU A 46 -2.92 5.54 1.49
CA LEU A 46 -2.27 4.67 0.51
C LEU A 46 -0.78 4.48 0.80
N ARG A 47 -0.05 5.56 1.11
CA ARG A 47 1.37 5.47 1.50
C ARG A 47 1.57 4.64 2.77
N ARG A 48 0.69 4.79 3.76
CA ARG A 48 0.75 4.02 5.02
C ARG A 48 0.48 2.53 4.79
N ASP A 49 -0.50 2.20 3.97
CA ASP A 49 -0.79 0.80 3.61
C ASP A 49 0.40 0.16 2.87
N ILE A 50 1.02 0.87 1.92
CA ILE A 50 2.22 0.39 1.20
C ILE A 50 3.38 0.13 2.16
N ALA A 51 3.64 1.05 3.10
CA ALA A 51 4.71 0.89 4.08
C ALA A 51 4.50 -0.37 4.94
N ARG A 52 3.27 -0.59 5.44
CA ARG A 52 2.93 -1.76 6.25
C ARG A 52 3.14 -3.08 5.50
N ILE A 53 2.76 -3.13 4.22
CA ILE A 53 2.98 -4.31 3.37
C ILE A 53 4.48 -4.57 3.19
N LEU A 54 5.26 -3.53 2.87
CA LEU A 54 6.71 -3.65 2.72
C LEU A 54 7.39 -4.13 4.00
N THR A 55 6.98 -3.62 5.17
CA THR A 55 7.49 -4.09 6.46
C THR A 55 7.24 -5.58 6.66
N LYS A 56 6.04 -6.07 6.34
CA LYS A 56 5.74 -7.51 6.47
C LYS A 56 6.55 -8.36 5.48
N VAL A 57 6.68 -7.92 4.23
CA VAL A 57 7.52 -8.60 3.22
C VAL A 57 8.99 -8.65 3.66
N GLY A 58 9.52 -7.53 4.17
CA GLY A 58 10.88 -7.49 4.72
C GLY A 58 11.06 -8.40 5.94
N ALA A 59 10.11 -8.40 6.88
CA ALA A 59 10.15 -9.28 8.04
C ALA A 59 10.16 -10.77 7.65
N ASN A 60 9.38 -11.17 6.64
CA ASN A 60 9.39 -12.55 6.13
C ASN A 60 10.75 -12.93 5.52
N LYS A 61 11.45 -11.98 4.90
CA LYS A 61 12.77 -12.21 4.28
C LYS A 61 13.92 -12.25 5.30
N ILE A 62 13.77 -11.60 6.45
CA ILE A 62 14.77 -11.63 7.52
C ILE A 62 14.64 -12.91 8.36
N ALA A 63 13.43 -13.47 8.47
CA ALA A 63 13.16 -14.70 9.21
C ALA A 63 13.44 -16.00 8.42
N SER A 64 13.84 -15.89 7.15
CA SER A 64 14.23 -17.01 6.27
C SER A 64 15.74 -17.11 6.16
#